data_AF-A0A423XJ19-F1
#
_entry.id   AF-A0A423XJ19-F1
#
_cell.length_a   1.000
_cell.length_b   1.000
_cell.length_c   1.000
_cell.angle_alpha   90.00
_cell.angle_beta   90.00
_cell.angle_gamma   90.00
#
_symmetry.space_group_name_H-M   'P 1'
#
loop_
_entity.id
_entity.type
_entity.pdbx_description
1 polymer ?
#
loop_
_entity_poly.entity_id
_entity_poly.type
_entity_poly.pdbx_seq_one_letter_code
_entity_poly.pdbx_strand_id
1 'polypeptide(L)'
;MFRFNKTKDIVTLFHKASSPASVRIASVLKQASANASETATEDQASDHTSQSSQNRVEFELNITEDPPTPDQLQTILQYVGKPGIGSIVKGASNESEALKLYKQSAENFQRPVTVDWNNGKAVAGGDESKILKLLSELPKA
;
A
#
# COMPACT_ATOMS: atom_id res chain seq x y z
N MET A 1 0.28 7.26 33.28
CA MET A 1 0.60 7.83 31.96
C MET A 1 0.04 6.90 30.90
N PHE A 2 -1.12 7.21 30.33
CA PHE A 2 -1.69 6.38 29.27
C PHE A 2 -0.92 6.69 27.98
N ARG A 3 -0.14 5.72 27.50
CA ARG A 3 0.44 5.79 26.15
C ARG A 3 -0.73 5.52 25.20
N PHE A 4 -1.23 6.55 24.54
CA PHE A 4 -2.18 6.37 23.45
C PHE A 4 -1.41 5.70 22.32
N ASN A 5 -1.61 4.40 22.13
CA ASN A 5 -1.11 3.72 20.93
C ASN A 5 -1.80 4.39 19.74
N LYS A 6 -1.01 5.11 18.94
CA LYS A 6 -1.40 5.60 17.62
C LYS A 6 -1.92 4.38 16.84
N THR A 7 -3.10 4.48 16.24
CA THR A 7 -3.60 3.45 15.32
C THR A 7 -2.59 3.28 14.19
N LYS A 8 -2.06 2.07 14.02
CA LYS A 8 -1.12 1.77 12.94
C LYS A 8 -1.78 2.05 11.60
N ASP A 9 -1.00 2.57 10.65
CA ASP A 9 -1.51 2.77 9.30
C ASP A 9 -1.72 1.44 8.61
N ILE A 10 -2.81 1.28 7.87
CA ILE A 10 -3.11 0.03 7.17
C ILE A 10 -2.74 0.18 5.71
N VAL A 11 -1.74 -0.61 5.28
CA VAL A 11 -1.33 -0.69 3.88
C VAL A 11 -1.77 -2.04 3.33
N THR A 12 -2.64 -2.03 2.33
CA THR A 12 -3.12 -3.23 1.64
C THR A 12 -2.49 -3.35 0.27
N LEU A 13 -1.90 -4.51 -0.01
CA LEU A 13 -1.42 -4.91 -1.33
C LEU A 13 -2.40 -5.90 -1.96
N PHE A 14 -3.04 -5.49 -3.05
CA PHE A 14 -3.76 -6.37 -3.94
C PHE A 14 -2.79 -6.93 -4.99
N HIS A 15 -2.49 -8.21 -4.91
CA HIS A 15 -1.49 -8.84 -5.78
C HIS A 15 -2.06 -10.05 -6.53
N LYS A 16 -1.29 -10.57 -7.48
CA LYS A 16 -1.60 -11.84 -8.16
C LYS A 16 -0.33 -12.70 -8.14
N ALA A 17 -0.37 -13.91 -7.59
CA ALA A 17 0.81 -14.78 -7.51
C ALA A 17 1.43 -15.08 -8.88
N SER A 18 0.61 -15.06 -9.95
CA SER A 18 1.07 -15.25 -11.33
C SER A 18 1.85 -14.05 -11.91
N SER A 19 1.93 -12.91 -11.21
CA SER A 19 2.62 -11.71 -11.68
C SER A 19 3.97 -11.52 -10.97
N PRO A 20 5.11 -11.53 -11.69
CA PRO A 20 6.42 -11.31 -11.08
C PRO A 20 6.57 -9.93 -10.42
N ALA A 21 5.83 -8.93 -10.91
CA ALA A 21 5.82 -7.60 -10.29
C ALA A 21 5.09 -7.63 -8.93
N SER A 22 3.97 -8.34 -8.85
CA SER A 22 3.22 -8.55 -7.61
C SER A 22 4.07 -9.21 -6.52
N VAL A 23 4.80 -10.28 -6.87
CA VAL A 23 5.65 -11.01 -5.94
C VAL A 23 6.79 -10.13 -5.41
N ARG A 24 7.43 -9.33 -6.29
CA ARG A 24 8.49 -8.40 -5.89
C ARG A 24 7.99 -7.36 -4.89
N ILE A 25 6.86 -6.72 -5.18
CA ILE A 25 6.28 -5.72 -4.28
C ILE A 25 5.88 -6.33 -2.94
N ALA A 26 5.30 -7.53 -2.94
CA ALA A 26 4.97 -8.24 -1.71
C ALA A 26 6.21 -8.46 -0.83
N SER A 27 7.35 -8.85 -1.41
CA SER A 27 8.61 -9.00 -0.67
C SER A 27 9.13 -7.68 -0.10
N VAL A 28 9.10 -6.60 -0.89
CA VAL A 28 9.55 -5.26 -0.46
C VAL A 28 8.70 -4.77 0.71
N LEU A 29 7.37 -4.86 0.61
CA LEU A 29 6.47 -4.44 1.67
C LEU A 29 6.65 -5.30 2.94
N LYS A 30 6.80 -6.62 2.80
CA LYS A 30 7.07 -7.51 3.94
C LYS A 30 8.35 -7.12 4.66
N GLN A 31 9.43 -6.92 3.92
CA GLN A 31 10.70 -6.49 4.50
C GLN A 31 10.58 -5.13 5.18
N ALA A 32 9.87 -4.18 4.57
CA ALA A 32 9.62 -2.86 5.18
C ALA A 32 8.83 -2.98 6.50
N SER A 33 7.79 -3.81 6.55
CA SER A 33 6.98 -4.03 7.75
C SER A 33 7.74 -4.72 8.89
N ALA A 34 8.60 -5.70 8.56
CA ALA A 34 9.44 -6.40 9.53
C ALA A 34 10.47 -5.45 10.15
N ASN A 35 11.18 -4.69 9.32
CA ASN A 35 12.16 -3.72 9.77
C ASN A 35 11.53 -2.62 10.65
N ALA A 36 10.33 -2.15 10.32
CA ALA A 36 9.63 -1.15 11.12
C ALA A 36 9.22 -1.67 12.51
N SER A 37 8.94 -2.98 12.62
CA SER A 37 8.60 -3.62 13.89
C SER A 37 9.83 -3.86 14.79
N GLU A 38 10.99 -4.15 14.20
CA GLU A 38 12.24 -4.44 14.95
C GLU A 38 12.84 -3.20 15.63
N THR A 39 12.75 -2.01 14.99
CA THR A 39 13.27 -0.76 15.57
C THR A 39 12.47 -0.28 16.78
N ALA A 40 11.22 -0.73 16.97
CA ALA A 40 10.42 -0.39 18.15
C ALA A 40 10.90 -1.07 19.45
N THR A 41 11.73 -2.10 19.35
CA THR A 41 12.27 -2.86 20.50
C THR A 41 13.66 -2.43 20.95
N GLU A 42 14.32 -1.51 20.23
CA GLU A 42 15.77 -1.28 20.33
C GLU A 42 16.16 0.01 21.06
N ASP A 43 15.23 0.69 21.74
CA ASP A 43 15.56 1.89 22.53
C ASP A 43 16.05 1.55 23.95
N GLN A 44 16.96 0.59 24.11
CA GLN A 44 17.60 0.26 25.40
C GLN A 44 19.08 -0.21 25.32
N ALA A 45 19.86 0.04 24.26
CA ALA A 45 21.33 0.00 24.39
C ALA A 45 22.10 0.52 23.16
N SER A 46 22.81 1.63 23.38
CA SER A 46 24.16 1.95 22.88
C SER A 46 24.42 2.15 21.38
N ASP A 47 24.63 3.42 21.05
CA ASP A 47 25.73 3.98 20.24
C ASP A 47 26.31 3.12 19.11
N HIS A 48 25.82 3.30 17.87
CA HIS A 48 26.64 3.22 16.64
C HIS A 48 26.01 4.01 15.47
N THR A 49 26.74 5.05 15.05
CA THR A 49 26.95 5.52 13.67
C THR A 49 25.73 5.74 12.75
N SER A 50 25.30 7.00 12.66
CA SER A 50 24.81 7.76 11.49
C SER A 50 24.58 7.02 10.15
N GLN A 51 23.60 6.12 10.07
CA GLN A 51 22.84 5.83 8.83
C GLN A 51 21.44 5.22 9.08
N SER A 52 21.05 4.98 10.33
CA SER A 52 19.77 4.33 10.70
C SER A 52 18.59 5.29 10.84
N SER A 53 18.76 6.58 10.55
CA SER A 53 17.70 7.60 10.67
C SER A 53 16.79 7.71 9.45
N GLN A 54 16.60 6.63 8.69
CA GLN A 54 15.30 6.46 8.04
C GLN A 54 14.35 5.97 9.12
N ASN A 55 13.76 6.95 9.80
CA ASN A 55 12.69 6.80 10.77
C ASN A 55 11.49 6.14 10.05
N ARG A 56 11.54 4.81 9.90
CA ARG A 56 10.61 4.02 9.08
C ARG A 56 9.37 3.74 9.90
N VAL A 57 8.23 4.08 9.32
CA VAL A 57 6.95 4.14 10.02
C VAL A 57 6.41 2.73 10.23
N GLU A 58 5.84 2.49 11.42
CA GLU A 58 5.15 1.26 11.73
C GLU A 58 3.77 1.24 11.04
N PHE A 59 3.53 0.24 10.19
CA PHE A 59 2.26 0.05 9.51
C PHE A 59 1.87 -1.43 9.50
N GLU A 60 0.57 -1.70 9.44
CA GLU A 60 0.01 -3.03 9.26
C GLU A 60 -0.06 -3.35 7.77
N LEU A 61 0.68 -4.38 7.36
CA LEU A 61 0.69 -4.85 5.99
C LEU A 61 -0.33 -5.97 5.79
N ASN A 62 -1.34 -5.72 4.97
CA ASN A 62 -2.26 -6.73 4.49
C ASN A 62 -1.94 -7.09 3.04
N ILE A 63 -1.76 -8.38 2.74
CA ILE A 63 -1.49 -8.88 1.39
C ILE A 63 -2.63 -9.81 1.01
N THR A 64 -3.34 -9.48 -0.06
CA THR A 64 -4.46 -10.28 -0.53
C THR A 64 -4.40 -10.51 -2.04
N GLU A 65 -4.80 -11.71 -2.45
CA GLU A 65 -5.03 -12.08 -3.85
C GLU A 65 -6.49 -11.88 -4.26
N ASP A 66 -7.37 -11.71 -3.28
CA ASP A 66 -8.79 -11.46 -3.52
C ASP A 66 -8.97 -10.07 -4.14
N PRO A 67 -9.94 -9.93 -5.06
CA PRO A 67 -10.20 -8.64 -5.67
C PRO A 67 -10.91 -7.71 -4.64
N PRO A 68 -10.72 -6.38 -4.72
CA PRO A 68 -11.28 -5.45 -3.74
C PRO A 68 -12.81 -5.48 -3.71
N THR A 69 -13.44 -5.16 -2.58
CA THR A 69 -14.90 -4.95 -2.60
C THR A 69 -15.26 -3.75 -3.48
N PRO A 70 -16.51 -3.64 -3.99
CA PRO A 70 -16.92 -2.48 -4.80
C PRO A 70 -16.70 -1.14 -4.10
N ASP A 71 -16.92 -1.09 -2.79
CA ASP A 71 -16.73 0.11 -1.97
C ASP A 71 -15.24 0.44 -1.78
N GLN A 72 -14.41 -0.59 -1.59
CA GLN A 72 -12.96 -0.44 -1.58
C GLN A 72 -12.46 0.08 -2.93
N LEU A 73 -12.95 -0.47 -4.05
CA LEU A 73 -12.59 0.02 -5.38
C LEU A 73 -12.97 1.49 -5.57
N GLN A 74 -14.18 1.89 -5.17
CA GLN A 74 -14.60 3.29 -5.27
C GLN A 74 -13.68 4.21 -4.48
N THR A 75 -13.25 3.79 -3.29
CA THR A 75 -12.28 4.52 -2.46
C THR A 75 -10.91 4.61 -3.14
N ILE A 76 -10.41 3.50 -3.70
CA ILE A 76 -9.14 3.46 -4.43
C ILE A 76 -9.17 4.41 -5.64
N LEU A 77 -10.27 4.44 -6.39
CA LEU A 77 -10.44 5.32 -7.54
C LEU A 77 -10.39 6.80 -7.15
N GLN A 78 -10.95 7.16 -5.99
CA GLN A 78 -10.86 8.51 -5.43
C GLN A 78 -9.41 8.86 -5.06
N TYR A 79 -8.66 7.93 -4.47
CA TYR A 79 -7.27 8.15 -4.05
C TYR A 79 -6.31 8.36 -5.23
N VAL A 80 -6.50 7.62 -6.34
CA VAL A 80 -5.67 7.82 -7.54
C VAL A 80 -6.12 9.02 -8.38
N GLY A 81 -7.38 9.44 -8.23
CA GLY A 81 -8.02 10.47 -9.03
C GLY A 81 -8.18 10.09 -10.51
N LYS A 82 -8.85 10.97 -11.26
CA LYS A 82 -9.15 10.78 -12.70
C LYS A 82 -7.99 10.24 -13.57
N PRO A 83 -6.74 10.76 -13.48
CA PRO A 83 -5.66 10.27 -14.35
C PRO A 83 -5.22 8.83 -14.03
N GLY A 84 -5.45 8.34 -12.81
CA GLY A 84 -5.04 7.00 -12.38
C GLY A 84 -6.09 5.91 -12.57
N ILE A 85 -7.33 6.27 -12.93
CA ILE A 85 -8.45 5.31 -13.07
C ILE A 85 -8.11 4.20 -14.07
N GLY A 86 -7.59 4.56 -15.24
CA GLY A 86 -7.20 3.61 -16.27
C GLY A 86 -6.02 2.72 -15.88
N SER A 87 -5.29 3.07 -14.81
CA SER A 87 -4.21 2.26 -14.23
C SER A 87 -4.72 1.27 -13.18
N ILE A 88 -5.88 1.54 -12.55
CA ILE A 88 -6.54 0.65 -11.60
C ILE A 88 -7.46 -0.34 -12.33
N VAL A 89 -8.30 0.16 -13.24
CA VAL A 89 -9.24 -0.66 -14.01
C VAL A 89 -8.95 -0.52 -15.50
N LYS A 90 -8.66 -1.63 -16.16
CA LYS A 90 -8.32 -1.65 -17.58
C LYS A 90 -9.50 -1.15 -18.41
N GLY A 91 -9.25 -0.15 -19.26
CA GLY A 91 -10.25 0.39 -20.19
C GLY A 91 -11.24 1.37 -19.58
N ALA A 92 -11.10 1.73 -18.30
CA ALA A 92 -11.94 2.74 -17.67
C ALA A 92 -11.37 4.16 -17.84
N SER A 93 -12.23 5.12 -18.19
CA SER A 93 -11.86 6.54 -18.27
C SER A 93 -12.41 7.37 -17.12
N ASN A 94 -13.41 6.84 -16.41
CA ASN A 94 -14.06 7.49 -15.28
C ASN A 94 -14.50 6.46 -14.22
N GLU A 95 -14.88 6.93 -13.03
CA GLU A 95 -15.20 6.07 -11.89
C GLU A 95 -16.43 5.17 -12.16
N SER A 96 -17.45 5.72 -12.82
CA SER A 96 -18.66 4.97 -13.16
C SER A 96 -18.36 3.83 -14.14
N GLU A 97 -17.51 4.08 -15.14
CA GLU A 97 -17.04 3.05 -16.08
C GLU A 97 -16.18 2.01 -15.37
N ALA A 98 -15.28 2.43 -14.49
CA ALA A 98 -14.43 1.53 -13.72
C ALA A 98 -15.28 0.56 -12.88
N LEU A 99 -16.28 1.07 -12.16
CA LEU A 99 -17.19 0.25 -11.37
C LEU A 99 -18.03 -0.69 -12.26
N LYS A 100 -18.48 -0.21 -13.43
CA LYS A 100 -19.24 -1.05 -14.37
C LYS A 100 -18.40 -2.18 -14.92
N LEU A 101 -17.19 -1.90 -15.41
CA LEU A 101 -16.25 -2.89 -15.94
C LEU A 101 -15.81 -3.87 -14.86
N TYR A 102 -15.62 -3.39 -13.64
CA TYR A 102 -15.26 -4.24 -12.50
C TYR A 102 -16.38 -5.22 -12.11
N LYS A 103 -17.63 -4.75 -12.06
CA LYS A 103 -18.80 -5.60 -11.80
C LYS A 103 -19.01 -6.65 -12.89
N GLN A 104 -18.62 -6.36 -14.13
CA GLN A 104 -18.65 -7.32 -15.23
C GLN A 104 -17.55 -8.37 -15.10
N SER A 105 -16.34 -7.95 -14.70
CA SER A 105 -15.23 -8.87 -14.45
C SER A 105 -14.21 -8.26 -13.50
N ALA A 106 -13.98 -8.93 -12.38
CA ALA A 106 -12.95 -8.56 -11.41
C ALA A 106 -11.53 -8.65 -11.99
N GLU A 107 -11.32 -9.40 -13.09
CA GLU A 107 -10.04 -9.46 -13.80
C GLU A 107 -9.68 -8.15 -14.52
N ASN A 108 -10.65 -7.23 -14.68
CA ASN A 108 -10.35 -5.88 -15.18
C ASN A 108 -9.56 -5.04 -14.17
N PHE A 109 -9.53 -5.44 -12.89
CA PHE A 109 -8.69 -4.82 -11.88
C PHE A 109 -7.23 -5.20 -12.08
N GLN A 110 -6.41 -4.19 -12.38
CA GLN A 110 -5.00 -4.34 -12.70
C GLN A 110 -4.19 -4.51 -11.43
N ARG A 111 -3.45 -5.62 -11.32
CA ARG A 111 -2.60 -5.96 -10.17
C ARG A 111 -1.12 -5.89 -10.55
N PRO A 112 -0.21 -5.45 -9.66
CA PRO A 112 -0.45 -5.12 -8.25
C PRO A 112 -1.01 -3.70 -8.04
N VAL A 113 -1.75 -3.51 -6.94
CA VAL A 113 -2.13 -2.19 -6.41
C VAL A 113 -1.81 -2.14 -4.93
N THR A 114 -1.04 -1.13 -4.52
CA THR A 114 -0.78 -0.84 -3.12
C THR A 114 -1.69 0.31 -2.69
N VAL A 115 -2.40 0.15 -1.58
CA VAL A 115 -3.35 1.12 -1.06
C VAL A 115 -3.00 1.43 0.39
N ASP A 116 -2.84 2.71 0.68
CA ASP A 116 -2.73 3.24 2.02
C ASP A 116 -4.07 3.87 2.40
N TRP A 117 -4.79 3.19 3.28
CA TRP A 117 -6.13 3.58 3.68
C TRP A 117 -6.13 4.82 4.58
N ASN A 118 -5.05 5.04 5.32
CA ASN A 118 -4.95 6.09 6.32
C ASN A 118 -4.58 7.44 5.68
N ASN A 119 -3.68 7.43 4.70
CA ASN A 119 -3.25 8.66 4.02
C ASN A 119 -4.01 8.93 2.71
N GLY A 120 -4.93 8.06 2.33
CA GLY A 120 -5.76 8.23 1.15
C GLY A 120 -4.98 8.15 -0.15
N LYS A 121 -4.00 7.25 -0.24
CA LYS A 121 -3.11 7.11 -1.39
C LYS A 121 -3.20 5.70 -1.95
N ALA A 122 -3.14 5.60 -3.28
CA ALA A 122 -3.07 4.33 -3.97
C ALA A 122 -2.06 4.41 -5.12
N VAL A 123 -1.28 3.34 -5.29
CA VAL A 123 -0.27 3.20 -6.34
C VAL A 123 -0.57 1.94 -7.13
N ALA A 124 -0.88 2.12 -8.41
CA ALA A 124 -0.99 1.02 -9.37
C ALA A 124 0.38 0.63 -9.93
N GLY A 125 0.58 -0.66 -10.13
CA GLY A 125 1.75 -1.22 -10.78
C GLY A 125 2.90 -1.58 -9.83
N GLY A 126 3.96 -2.15 -10.41
CA GLY A 126 5.14 -2.62 -9.68
C GLY A 126 6.27 -1.59 -9.57
N ASP A 127 5.94 -0.29 -9.54
CA ASP A 127 6.93 0.77 -9.42
C ASP A 127 7.37 0.92 -7.95
N GLU A 128 8.47 0.25 -7.63
CA GLU A 128 9.04 0.22 -6.28
C GLU A 128 9.35 1.63 -5.75
N SER A 129 9.81 2.55 -6.61
CA SER A 129 10.17 3.91 -6.17
C SER A 129 8.95 4.68 -5.67
N LYS A 130 7.79 4.53 -6.35
CA LYS A 130 6.53 5.14 -5.91
C LYS A 130 6.03 4.53 -4.60
N ILE A 131 6.22 3.23 -4.42
CA ILE A 131 5.80 2.51 -3.21
C ILE A 131 6.68 2.92 -2.02
N LEU A 132 8.00 2.98 -2.20
CA LEU A 132 8.93 3.47 -1.17
C LEU A 132 8.64 4.92 -0.78
N LYS A 133 8.26 5.76 -1.75
CA LYS A 133 7.83 7.14 -1.49
C LYS A 133 6.51 7.18 -0.70
N LEU A 134 5.55 6.29 -1.00
CA LEU A 134 4.31 6.18 -0.23
C LEU A 134 4.63 5.81 1.23
N LEU A 135 5.52 4.84 1.44
CA LEU A 135 5.90 4.41 2.79
C LEU A 135 6.66 5.48 3.59
N SER A 136 7.42 6.35 2.92
CA SER A 136 8.15 7.43 3.59
C SER A 136 7.27 8.64 3.94
N GLU A 137 6.11 8.76 3.29
CA GLU A 137 5.09 9.78 3.57
C GLU A 137 4.16 9.40 4.73
N LEU A 138 4.23 8.17 5.23
CA LEU A 138 3.48 7.74 6.40
C LEU A 138 3.80 8.64 7.61
N PRO A 139 2.82 8.99 8.45
CA PRO A 139 3.04 9.80 9.64
C PRO A 139 3.98 9.07 10.62
N LYS A 140 5.13 9.68 10.90
CA LYS A 140 6.06 9.20 11.94
C LYS A 140 5.32 9.08 13.26
N ALA A 141 5.41 7.92 13.92
CA ALA A 141 4.73 7.64 15.18
C ALA A 141 5.14 8.65 16.26
#